data_AF-A0A267FR14-F1
#
_entry.id   AF-A0A267FR14-F1
#
_cell.length_a   1.000
_cell.length_b   1.000
_cell.length_c   1.000
_cell.angle_alpha   90.00
_cell.angle_beta   90.00
_cell.angle_gamma   90.00
#
_symmetry.space_group_name_H-M   'P 1'
#
loop_
_entity.id
_entity.type
_entity.pdbx_description
1 polymer ?
#
loop_
_entity_poly.entity_id
_entity_poly.type
_entity_poly.pdbx_seq_one_letter_code
_entity_poly.pdbx_strand_id
1 'polypeptide(L)'
;MGNQPASQPDQIQGRVVRRTLLTETSDDTIQEYLTVRDRVERYVKPEHGIRIQIQSIERIQNSELDRKLRNCLNELHASDRQPQLLFHGTTKQNAEKIIEDGFKVGSGGMFGPGIYFATDSTKSAQYCRDNGAKYLLLCDVAIGKPLVCKAADPRLSIVRLQAEGCDSAFAKRKTKSSGGVLNDEYIVYRAEQAAPRYLVKFISGEMSAMVHKEVQCDLRIKLNMAHKKVQCNLEINFKTLAEHTQALAKSKIESWSSKLFGKKLSKSAFILISIAAFCCLIYPLLLTVYCCLLMLSKVGIVILSALFSCLCFAAVCCTVICTIAIWIAAVDYGGSSQFQNTASCASVSEYTIKVLFVILVFIFRSFCRHLKEKIVVNFFHG
;
A
#
# COMPACT_ATOMS: atom_id res chain seq x y z
N MET A 1 72.23 0.16 -42.34
CA MET A 1 71.25 1.22 -41.98
C MET A 1 69.86 0.62 -42.15
N GLY A 2 69.30 0.06 -41.07
CA GLY A 2 67.97 -0.55 -41.08
C GLY A 2 66.93 0.46 -40.66
N ASN A 3 65.97 0.73 -41.53
CA ASN A 3 64.81 1.59 -41.26
C ASN A 3 63.89 0.91 -40.23
N GLN A 4 63.74 1.51 -39.05
CA GLN A 4 62.62 1.23 -38.16
C GLN A 4 61.42 2.07 -38.62
N PRO A 5 60.21 1.51 -38.75
CA PRO A 5 59.03 2.30 -39.03
C PRO A 5 58.63 3.09 -37.77
N ALA A 6 58.40 4.39 -37.96
CA ALA A 6 57.92 5.30 -36.93
C ALA A 6 56.62 4.77 -36.32
N SER A 7 56.62 4.64 -35.00
CA SER A 7 55.44 4.34 -34.18
C SER A 7 54.36 5.40 -34.44
N GLN A 8 53.17 4.95 -34.87
CA GLN A 8 51.98 5.80 -34.96
C GLN A 8 51.64 6.35 -33.56
N PRO A 9 51.24 7.62 -33.45
CA PRO A 9 50.81 8.19 -32.18
C PRO A 9 49.54 7.49 -31.71
N ASP A 10 49.61 6.95 -30.51
CA ASP A 10 48.50 6.37 -29.75
C ASP A 10 47.34 7.38 -29.73
N GLN A 11 46.23 7.02 -30.36
CA GLN A 11 45.02 7.82 -30.39
C GLN A 11 44.49 7.90 -28.96
N ILE A 12 44.66 9.06 -28.30
CA ILE A 12 44.04 9.36 -27.01
C ILE A 12 42.52 9.34 -27.24
N GLN A 13 41.90 8.19 -26.95
CA GLN A 13 40.47 8.02 -26.97
C GLN A 13 39.90 8.92 -25.86
N GLY A 14 39.40 10.10 -26.23
CA GLY A 14 38.85 11.07 -25.29
C GLY A 14 37.80 10.45 -24.38
N ARG A 15 37.71 10.93 -23.12
CA ARG A 15 36.63 10.56 -22.20
C ARG A 15 35.29 11.04 -22.76
N VAL A 16 34.65 10.24 -23.63
CA VAL A 16 33.36 10.60 -24.21
C VAL A 16 32.26 10.14 -23.24
N VAL A 17 31.61 11.10 -22.60
CA VAL A 17 30.36 10.86 -21.87
C VAL A 17 29.20 10.97 -22.84
N ARG A 18 28.39 9.91 -22.97
CA ARG A 18 27.17 9.92 -23.79
C ARG A 18 25.97 10.30 -22.93
N ARG A 19 25.22 11.31 -23.37
CA ARG A 19 23.96 11.74 -22.76
C ARG A 19 22.81 11.46 -23.72
N THR A 20 21.73 10.88 -23.22
CA THR A 20 20.50 10.66 -24.00
C THR A 20 19.32 11.28 -23.25
N LEU A 21 18.62 12.23 -23.86
CA LEU A 21 17.37 12.74 -23.31
C LEU A 21 16.30 11.65 -23.37
N LEU A 22 15.68 11.36 -22.24
CA LEU A 22 14.57 10.40 -22.17
C LEU A 22 13.25 11.17 -22.30
N THR A 23 12.37 10.72 -23.19
CA THR A 23 11.07 11.36 -23.45
C THR A 23 9.91 10.38 -23.39
N GLU A 24 8.71 10.92 -23.14
CA GLU A 24 7.44 10.17 -23.22
C GLU A 24 6.96 9.95 -24.66
N THR A 25 7.55 10.66 -25.63
CA THR A 25 7.11 10.67 -27.03
C THR A 25 7.86 9.68 -27.92
N SER A 26 8.93 9.08 -27.40
CA SER A 26 9.75 8.12 -28.14
C SER A 26 9.56 6.72 -27.56
N ASP A 27 9.16 5.77 -28.40
CA ASP A 27 8.97 4.36 -28.03
C ASP A 27 10.27 3.75 -27.49
N ASP A 28 11.43 4.21 -27.94
CA ASP A 28 12.74 3.73 -27.48
C ASP A 28 13.08 4.16 -26.06
N THR A 29 12.48 5.24 -25.55
CA THR A 29 12.84 5.83 -24.24
C THR A 29 11.71 5.84 -23.22
N ILE A 30 10.47 5.68 -23.65
CA ILE A 30 9.29 5.86 -22.78
C ILE A 30 9.32 4.96 -21.54
N GLN A 31 9.66 3.68 -21.68
CA GLN A 31 9.71 2.77 -20.55
C GLN A 31 10.77 3.17 -19.51
N GLU A 32 11.96 3.54 -19.97
CA GLU A 32 13.06 3.98 -19.10
C GLU A 32 12.72 5.32 -18.44
N TYR A 33 12.19 6.27 -19.21
CA TYR A 33 11.70 7.55 -18.72
C TYR A 33 10.68 7.37 -17.59
N LEU A 34 9.63 6.57 -17.81
CA LEU A 34 8.58 6.33 -16.82
C LEU A 34 9.14 5.67 -15.56
N THR A 35 10.07 4.72 -15.73
CA THR A 35 10.71 4.03 -14.60
C THR A 35 11.48 5.02 -13.71
N VAL A 36 12.26 5.93 -14.31
CA VAL A 36 13.04 6.92 -13.57
C VAL A 36 12.13 7.99 -12.96
N ARG A 37 11.14 8.48 -13.71
CA ARG A 37 10.12 9.43 -13.22
C ARG A 37 9.41 8.86 -11.99
N ASP A 38 8.90 7.64 -12.10
CA ASP A 38 8.21 6.95 -11.01
C ASP A 38 9.14 6.70 -9.81
N ARG A 39 10.44 6.46 -10.04
CA ARG A 39 11.43 6.32 -8.97
C ARG A 39 11.62 7.65 -8.22
N VAL A 40 11.67 8.79 -8.92
CA VAL A 40 11.77 10.12 -8.29
C VAL A 40 10.51 10.44 -7.50
N GLU A 41 9.33 10.26 -8.11
CA GLU A 41 8.04 10.67 -7.54
C GLU A 41 7.60 9.80 -6.35
N ARG A 42 7.77 8.46 -6.42
CA ARG A 42 7.39 7.56 -5.31
C ARG A 42 8.20 7.78 -4.03
N TYR A 43 9.39 8.36 -4.15
CA TYR A 43 10.31 8.59 -3.04
C TYR A 43 10.33 10.05 -2.57
N VAL A 44 9.33 10.84 -2.98
CA VAL A 44 9.03 12.14 -2.38
C VAL A 44 8.50 11.94 -0.95
N LYS A 45 9.11 12.62 0.01
CA LYS A 45 8.64 12.72 1.40
C LYS A 45 8.03 14.09 1.65
N PRO A 46 6.72 14.19 1.93
CA PRO A 46 6.05 15.45 2.26
C PRO A 46 6.70 16.18 3.42
N GLU A 47 7.25 15.45 4.40
CA GLU A 47 7.89 16.05 5.59
C GLU A 47 9.11 16.92 5.25
N HIS A 48 9.71 16.75 4.06
CA HIS A 48 10.85 17.56 3.63
C HIS A 48 10.45 18.92 3.06
N GLY A 49 9.16 19.18 2.84
CA GLY A 49 8.66 20.48 2.36
C GLY A 49 9.09 20.85 0.93
N ILE A 50 9.64 19.91 0.16
CA ILE A 50 10.12 20.13 -1.21
C ILE A 50 9.16 19.46 -2.19
N ARG A 51 8.65 20.24 -3.14
CA ARG A 51 7.92 19.70 -4.30
C ARG A 51 8.90 19.54 -5.46
N ILE A 52 8.97 18.34 -6.04
CA ILE A 52 9.77 18.07 -7.23
C ILE A 52 8.84 18.10 -8.45
N GLN A 53 9.07 19.04 -9.36
CA GLN A 53 8.43 19.08 -10.68
C GLN A 53 9.46 18.77 -11.76
N ILE A 54 9.50 17.53 -12.22
CA ILE A 54 10.47 17.06 -13.22
C ILE A 54 10.27 17.83 -14.52
N GLN A 55 11.38 18.33 -15.09
CA GLN A 55 11.40 19.06 -16.36
C GLN A 55 12.05 18.21 -17.45
N SER A 56 13.13 17.50 -17.12
CA SER A 56 13.80 16.60 -18.06
C SER A 56 14.59 15.53 -17.31
N ILE A 57 14.78 14.39 -17.95
CA ILE A 57 15.61 13.28 -17.47
C ILE A 57 16.60 12.93 -18.57
N GLU A 58 17.89 12.98 -18.25
CA GLU A 58 18.95 12.54 -19.14
C GLU A 58 19.55 11.24 -18.62
N ARG A 59 19.65 10.21 -19.47
CA ARG A 59 20.47 9.03 -19.23
C ARG A 59 21.94 9.36 -19.48
N ILE A 60 22.78 8.98 -18.53
CA ILE A 60 24.22 9.22 -18.52
C ILE A 60 24.95 7.89 -18.71
N GLN A 61 25.87 7.86 -19.68
CA GLN A 61 26.71 6.69 -19.95
C GLN A 61 28.18 7.14 -19.98
N ASN A 62 28.97 6.60 -19.06
CA ASN A 62 30.39 6.89 -18.93
C ASN A 62 31.14 5.57 -18.71
N SER A 63 31.74 5.04 -19.80
CA SER A 63 32.35 3.72 -19.82
C SER A 63 33.51 3.57 -18.82
N GLU A 64 34.21 4.65 -18.52
CA GLU A 64 35.31 4.65 -17.55
C GLU A 64 34.78 4.53 -16.11
N LEU A 65 33.74 5.28 -15.75
CA LEU A 65 33.08 5.14 -14.46
C LEU A 65 32.40 3.77 -14.32
N ASP A 66 31.83 3.23 -15.39
CA ASP A 66 31.22 1.90 -15.42
C ASP A 66 32.26 0.80 -15.19
N ARG A 67 33.44 0.95 -15.78
CA ARG A 67 34.56 0.03 -15.56
C ARG A 67 35.05 0.09 -14.12
N LYS A 68 35.23 1.29 -13.56
CA LYS A 68 35.62 1.49 -12.15
C LYS A 68 34.62 0.88 -11.18
N LEU A 69 33.32 1.12 -11.40
CA LEU A 69 32.25 0.56 -10.57
C LEU A 69 32.22 -0.98 -10.63
N ARG A 70 32.32 -1.57 -11.84
CA ARG A 70 32.37 -3.03 -12.00
C ARG A 70 33.56 -3.66 -11.31
N ASN A 71 34.75 -3.06 -11.43
CA ASN A 71 35.94 -3.52 -10.73
C ASN A 71 35.74 -3.44 -9.22
N CYS A 72 35.23 -2.31 -8.73
CA CYS A 72 34.94 -2.11 -7.32
C CYS A 72 33.98 -3.17 -6.77
N LEU A 73 32.88 -3.49 -7.48
CA LEU A 73 31.91 -4.50 -7.07
C LEU A 73 32.52 -5.90 -6.85
N ASN A 74 33.56 -6.26 -7.62
CA ASN A 74 34.24 -7.54 -7.47
C ASN A 74 35.07 -7.62 -6.17
N GLU A 75 35.50 -6.47 -5.65
CA GLU A 75 36.32 -6.35 -4.44
C GLU A 75 35.50 -6.24 -3.15
N LEU A 76 34.19 -5.95 -3.23
CA LEU A 76 33.33 -5.73 -2.06
C LEU A 76 32.85 -7.05 -1.43
N HIS A 77 32.55 -6.99 -0.13
CA HIS A 77 32.06 -8.10 0.68
C HIS A 77 30.54 -8.36 0.54
N ALA A 78 29.97 -8.14 -0.65
CA ALA A 78 28.57 -8.47 -0.96
C ALA A 78 28.44 -9.77 -1.74
N SER A 79 27.46 -10.60 -1.38
CA SER A 79 27.19 -11.88 -2.05
C SER A 79 26.52 -11.70 -3.42
N ASP A 80 25.66 -10.70 -3.58
CA ASP A 80 24.90 -10.42 -4.81
C ASP A 80 25.64 -9.51 -5.80
N ARG A 81 26.62 -8.72 -5.33
CA ARG A 81 27.44 -7.78 -6.13
C ARG A 81 26.62 -6.88 -7.06
N GLN A 82 25.41 -6.50 -6.63
CA GLN A 82 24.56 -5.58 -7.37
C GLN A 82 24.62 -4.17 -6.78
N PRO A 83 24.78 -3.12 -7.61
CA PRO A 83 24.65 -1.75 -7.14
C PRO A 83 23.19 -1.43 -6.81
N GLN A 84 23.00 -0.49 -5.88
CA GLN A 84 21.70 0.06 -5.55
C GLN A 84 21.51 1.43 -6.22
N LEU A 85 20.32 1.66 -6.76
CA LEU A 85 19.98 2.93 -7.41
C LEU A 85 19.53 3.97 -6.37
N LEU A 86 20.39 4.93 -6.03
CA LEU A 86 20.19 5.90 -4.94
C LEU A 86 20.33 7.37 -5.40
N PHE A 87 19.71 8.29 -4.66
CA PHE A 87 19.70 9.70 -5.00
C PHE A 87 20.88 10.45 -4.38
N HIS A 88 21.50 11.34 -5.16
CA HIS A 88 22.49 12.31 -4.70
C HIS A 88 22.09 13.71 -5.16
N GLY A 89 22.03 14.66 -4.23
CA GLY A 89 21.71 16.05 -4.54
C GLY A 89 22.93 16.94 -4.35
N THR A 90 23.15 17.85 -5.30
CA THR A 90 24.26 18.80 -5.30
C THR A 90 23.92 19.97 -6.24
N THR A 91 24.83 20.92 -6.40
CA THR A 91 24.63 22.02 -7.37
C THR A 91 24.81 21.52 -8.80
N LYS A 92 24.23 22.22 -9.79
CA LYS A 92 24.39 21.89 -11.22
C LYS A 92 25.87 21.70 -11.58
N GLN A 93 26.70 22.67 -11.21
CA GLN A 93 28.13 22.64 -11.52
C GLN A 93 28.83 21.38 -10.98
N ASN A 94 28.47 20.95 -9.77
CA ASN A 94 29.04 19.76 -9.17
C ASN A 94 28.48 18.49 -9.80
N ALA A 95 27.18 18.46 -10.16
CA ALA A 95 26.57 17.34 -10.85
C ALA A 95 27.26 17.08 -12.21
N GLU A 96 27.53 18.14 -12.98
CA GLU A 96 28.25 18.04 -14.26
C GLU A 96 29.68 17.49 -14.06
N LYS A 97 30.43 18.00 -13.08
CA LYS A 97 31.76 17.45 -12.74
C LYS A 97 31.72 15.97 -12.34
N ILE A 98 30.69 15.55 -11.59
CA ILE A 98 30.52 14.15 -11.19
C ILE A 98 30.23 13.27 -12.42
N ILE A 99 29.45 13.77 -13.38
CA ILE A 99 29.15 13.08 -14.64
C ILE A 99 30.42 12.87 -15.48
N GLU A 100 31.27 13.88 -15.54
CA GLU A 100 32.51 13.87 -16.32
C GLU A 100 33.63 13.03 -15.68
N ASP A 101 33.93 13.30 -14.41
CA ASP A 101 35.13 12.79 -13.72
C ASP A 101 34.83 11.70 -12.68
N GLY A 102 33.58 11.53 -12.28
CA GLY A 102 33.17 10.72 -11.14
C GLY A 102 33.15 11.49 -9.82
N PHE A 103 32.76 10.80 -8.75
CA PHE A 103 32.66 11.41 -7.43
C PHE A 103 34.02 11.74 -6.83
N LYS A 104 34.03 12.70 -5.89
CA LYS A 104 35.16 12.95 -4.98
C LYS A 104 34.66 12.76 -3.55
N VAL A 105 35.48 12.14 -2.72
CA VAL A 105 35.15 11.92 -1.30
C VAL A 105 35.10 13.27 -0.59
N GLY A 106 34.00 13.52 0.15
CA GLY A 106 33.83 14.75 0.90
C GLY A 106 34.81 14.87 2.07
N SER A 107 34.99 16.07 2.60
CA SER A 107 35.92 16.33 3.71
C SER A 107 35.34 16.05 5.10
N GLY A 108 34.05 15.70 5.20
CA GLY A 108 33.40 15.41 6.48
C GLY A 108 31.94 15.00 6.31
N GLY A 109 31.21 15.02 7.42
CA GLY A 109 29.80 14.65 7.50
C GLY A 109 29.49 13.88 8.78
N MET A 110 28.22 13.54 8.98
CA MET A 110 27.75 12.92 10.22
C MET A 110 28.33 11.52 10.47
N PHE A 111 28.79 10.86 9.41
CA PHE A 111 29.45 9.57 9.42
C PHE A 111 30.84 9.66 8.78
N GLY A 112 31.51 10.80 8.95
CA GLY A 112 32.87 11.03 8.46
C GLY A 112 32.96 11.41 6.97
N PRO A 113 34.20 11.52 6.43
CA PRO A 113 34.47 11.96 5.07
C PRO A 113 34.09 10.88 4.05
N GLY A 114 32.91 11.03 3.45
CA GLY A 114 32.33 10.07 2.52
C GLY A 114 31.48 10.73 1.44
N ILE A 115 30.88 9.90 0.58
CA ILE A 115 29.90 10.32 -0.44
C ILE A 115 28.53 9.83 0.03
N TYR A 116 27.60 10.76 0.20
CA TYR A 116 26.32 10.53 0.83
C TYR A 116 25.22 10.37 -0.22
N PHE A 117 24.40 9.34 -0.04
CA PHE A 117 23.25 9.01 -0.88
C PHE A 117 22.02 8.79 0.00
N ALA A 118 20.83 8.98 -0.58
CA ALA A 118 19.57 8.74 0.11
C ALA A 118 18.61 7.91 -0.75
N THR A 119 17.73 7.19 -0.07
CA THR A 119 16.57 6.53 -0.70
C THR A 119 15.52 7.54 -1.14
N ASP A 120 15.34 8.61 -0.36
CA ASP A 120 14.26 9.57 -0.53
C ASP A 120 14.71 10.73 -1.43
N SER A 121 14.01 10.97 -2.54
CA SER A 121 14.38 11.97 -3.55
C SER A 121 14.41 13.38 -2.97
N THR A 122 13.42 13.72 -2.13
CA THR A 122 13.36 15.02 -1.47
C THR A 122 14.41 15.21 -0.38
N LYS A 123 14.97 14.14 0.19
CA LYS A 123 16.10 14.26 1.14
C LYS A 123 17.34 14.76 0.41
N SER A 124 17.66 14.15 -0.72
CA SER A 124 18.77 14.59 -1.58
C SER A 124 18.50 15.96 -2.19
N ALA A 125 17.26 16.27 -2.57
CA ALA A 125 16.89 17.58 -3.12
C ALA A 125 17.16 18.77 -2.18
N GLN A 126 17.28 18.56 -0.86
CA GLN A 126 17.70 19.60 0.11
C GLN A 126 19.10 20.15 -0.18
N TYR A 127 19.93 19.40 -0.88
CA TYR A 127 21.30 19.77 -1.22
C TYR A 127 21.43 20.39 -2.63
N CYS A 128 20.32 20.45 -3.39
CA CYS A 128 20.26 21.15 -4.67
C CYS A 128 20.02 22.65 -4.43
N ARG A 129 21.13 23.41 -4.35
CA ARG A 129 21.14 24.82 -3.93
C ARG A 129 21.09 25.83 -5.07
N ASP A 130 20.97 25.38 -6.32
CA ASP A 130 20.84 26.29 -7.46
C ASP A 130 19.54 27.10 -7.40
N ASN A 131 19.59 28.33 -7.92
CA ASN A 131 18.42 29.17 -8.11
C ASN A 131 17.64 28.69 -9.35
N GLY A 132 16.30 28.61 -9.23
CA GLY A 132 15.43 28.16 -10.31
C GLY A 132 15.50 26.65 -10.54
N ALA A 133 16.03 26.24 -11.70
CA ALA A 133 16.11 24.82 -12.06
C ALA A 133 17.23 24.12 -11.26
N LYS A 134 16.86 23.01 -10.63
CA LYS A 134 17.70 22.18 -9.76
C LYS A 134 17.99 20.83 -10.41
N TYR A 135 19.04 20.18 -9.96
CA TYR A 135 19.55 18.95 -10.57
C TYR A 135 19.77 17.88 -9.51
N LEU A 136 19.17 16.71 -9.75
CA LEU A 136 19.28 15.54 -8.88
C LEU A 136 19.95 14.41 -9.67
N LEU A 137 20.97 13.79 -9.09
CA LEU A 137 21.59 12.60 -9.66
C LEU A 137 20.91 11.35 -9.10
N LEU A 138 20.65 10.39 -9.98
CA LEU A 138 20.31 9.02 -9.63
C LEU A 138 21.47 8.13 -10.04
N CYS A 139 22.04 7.41 -9.08
CA CYS A 139 23.35 6.77 -9.21
C CYS A 139 23.26 5.29 -8.87
N ASP A 140 24.02 4.47 -9.57
CA ASP A 140 24.35 3.13 -9.11
C ASP A 140 25.40 3.23 -8.02
N VAL A 141 25.12 2.64 -6.86
CA VAL A 141 26.00 2.68 -5.68
C VAL A 141 26.31 1.26 -5.20
N ALA A 142 27.57 0.88 -5.25
CA ALA A 142 28.11 -0.37 -4.75
C ALA A 142 28.26 -0.30 -3.22
N ILE A 143 27.20 -0.73 -2.51
CA ILE A 143 27.14 -0.68 -1.04
C ILE A 143 28.07 -1.72 -0.39
N GLY A 144 28.21 -2.91 -0.96
CA GLY A 144 28.97 -3.98 -0.31
C GLY A 144 28.30 -4.45 0.98
N LYS A 145 29.11 -4.82 1.98
CA LYS A 145 28.62 -5.09 3.35
C LYS A 145 28.61 -3.79 4.17
N PRO A 146 27.43 -3.25 4.52
CA PRO A 146 27.36 -1.99 5.27
C PRO A 146 27.54 -2.21 6.77
N LEU A 147 28.25 -1.30 7.43
CA LEU A 147 28.16 -1.09 8.87
C LEU A 147 26.86 -0.32 9.18
N VAL A 148 25.99 -0.89 10.01
CA VAL A 148 24.73 -0.24 10.40
C VAL A 148 24.97 0.74 11.55
N CYS A 149 24.83 2.04 11.27
CA CYS A 149 25.03 3.11 12.24
C CYS A 149 23.70 3.54 12.89
N LYS A 150 23.68 3.59 14.23
CA LYS A 150 22.51 4.07 15.03
C LYS A 150 22.68 5.49 15.58
N ALA A 151 23.90 6.01 15.55
CA ALA A 151 24.26 7.34 16.05
C ALA A 151 25.33 7.94 15.12
N ALA A 152 25.41 9.26 15.06
CA ALA A 152 26.47 9.96 14.36
C ALA A 152 27.87 9.49 14.81
N ASP A 153 28.77 9.25 13.87
CA ASP A 153 30.19 9.03 14.12
C ASP A 153 31.03 9.81 13.09
N PRO A 154 31.33 11.08 13.34
CA PRO A 154 32.11 11.91 12.42
C PRO A 154 33.55 11.42 12.21
N ARG A 155 34.02 10.47 13.02
CA ARG A 155 35.36 9.86 12.91
C ARG A 155 35.33 8.54 12.15
N LEU A 156 34.18 8.13 11.60
CA LEU A 156 34.09 6.93 10.80
C LEU A 156 34.89 7.12 9.50
N SER A 157 35.65 6.10 9.11
CA SER A 157 36.55 6.14 7.96
C SER A 157 36.61 4.78 7.29
N ILE A 158 37.12 4.74 6.05
CA ILE A 158 37.29 3.49 5.32
C ILE A 158 38.17 2.50 6.07
N VAL A 159 39.23 2.97 6.76
CA VAL A 159 40.14 2.10 7.54
C VAL A 159 39.39 1.41 8.68
N ARG A 160 38.53 2.15 9.40
CA ARG A 160 37.72 1.58 10.49
C ARG A 160 36.66 0.61 9.95
N LEU A 161 36.04 0.92 8.81
CA LEU A 161 35.08 0.02 8.17
C LEU A 161 35.73 -1.29 7.72
N GLN A 162 36.91 -1.22 7.10
CA GLN A 162 37.65 -2.38 6.65
C GLN A 162 38.09 -3.26 7.82
N ALA A 163 38.47 -2.68 8.97
CA ALA A 163 38.78 -3.44 10.18
C ALA A 163 37.57 -4.25 10.71
N GLU A 164 36.35 -3.75 10.48
CA GLU A 164 35.09 -4.44 10.80
C GLU A 164 34.61 -5.35 9.64
N GLY A 165 35.41 -5.51 8.58
CA GLY A 165 35.04 -6.24 7.36
C GLY A 165 33.78 -5.67 6.70
N CYS A 166 33.67 -4.34 6.65
CA CYS A 166 32.58 -3.59 6.04
C CYS A 166 33.12 -2.66 4.94
N ASP A 167 32.27 -2.35 3.96
CA ASP A 167 32.62 -1.59 2.74
C ASP A 167 31.98 -0.20 2.67
N SER A 168 30.98 0.04 3.51
CA SER A 168 30.19 1.27 3.53
C SER A 168 29.54 1.45 4.91
N ALA A 169 28.90 2.59 5.12
CA ALA A 169 28.06 2.84 6.27
C ALA A 169 26.60 3.00 5.85
N PHE A 170 25.69 2.43 6.63
CA PHE A 170 24.25 2.61 6.48
C PHE A 170 23.68 3.26 7.74
N ALA A 171 23.29 4.51 7.62
CA ALA A 171 22.59 5.23 8.67
C ALA A 171 21.10 4.93 8.58
N LYS A 172 20.61 4.13 9.51
CA LYS A 172 19.21 3.67 9.51
C LYS A 172 18.27 4.79 9.93
N ARG A 173 17.19 5.01 9.17
CA ARG A 173 16.12 5.97 9.50
C ARG A 173 15.53 5.76 10.89
N LYS A 174 14.89 6.82 11.42
CA LYS A 174 14.22 6.85 12.74
C LYS A 174 15.15 6.54 13.93
N THR A 175 16.40 6.97 13.85
CA THR A 175 17.41 6.82 14.93
C THR A 175 17.74 8.13 15.63
N LYS A 176 16.91 9.17 15.46
CA LYS A 176 17.11 10.49 16.09
C LYS A 176 17.17 10.43 17.62
N SER A 177 16.44 9.51 18.26
CA SER A 177 16.48 9.30 19.72
C SER A 177 17.86 8.86 20.23
N SER A 178 18.67 8.22 19.38
CA SER A 178 20.05 7.82 19.67
C SER A 178 21.10 8.71 18.99
N GLY A 179 20.73 9.93 18.57
CA GLY A 179 21.65 10.86 17.90
C GLY A 179 21.95 10.53 16.43
N GLY A 180 21.10 9.73 15.77
CA GLY A 180 21.23 9.34 14.37
C GLY A 180 20.44 10.20 13.38
N VAL A 181 19.90 9.53 12.35
CA VAL A 181 19.21 10.15 11.19
C VAL A 181 17.69 9.99 11.27
N LEU A 182 16.97 10.91 10.60
CA LEU A 182 15.54 10.78 10.38
C LEU A 182 15.23 9.85 9.20
N ASN A 183 16.04 9.94 8.14
CA ASN A 183 15.89 9.22 6.89
C ASN A 183 17.07 8.28 6.66
N ASP A 184 16.92 7.32 5.75
CA ASP A 184 18.03 6.43 5.40
C ASP A 184 19.10 7.22 4.65
N GLU A 185 20.35 7.08 5.09
CA GLU A 185 21.52 7.59 4.38
C GLU A 185 22.54 6.47 4.18
N TYR A 186 23.09 6.40 2.97
CA TYR A 186 24.13 5.44 2.58
C TYR A 186 25.40 6.22 2.30
N ILE A 187 26.51 5.77 2.88
CA ILE A 187 27.79 6.45 2.78
C ILE A 187 28.83 5.48 2.24
N VAL A 188 29.41 5.83 1.11
CA VAL A 188 30.56 5.13 0.53
C VAL A 188 31.81 5.99 0.66
N TYR A 189 32.97 5.36 0.82
CA TYR A 189 34.22 6.07 1.18
C TYR A 189 35.27 5.99 0.07
N ARG A 190 34.92 5.38 -1.07
CA ARG A 190 35.72 5.34 -2.29
C ARG A 190 34.89 5.89 -3.45
N ALA A 191 35.53 6.67 -4.32
CA ALA A 191 34.85 7.31 -5.45
C ALA A 191 34.27 6.30 -6.44
N GLU A 192 34.98 5.18 -6.61
CA GLU A 192 34.67 4.11 -7.56
C GLU A 192 33.44 3.29 -7.15
N GLN A 193 32.95 3.44 -5.91
CA GLN A 193 31.73 2.80 -5.44
C GLN A 193 30.45 3.41 -6.02
N ALA A 194 30.52 4.51 -6.78
CA ALA A 194 29.33 5.12 -7.35
C ALA A 194 29.55 5.63 -8.79
N ALA A 195 28.53 5.45 -9.63
CA ALA A 195 28.48 6.00 -10.97
C ALA A 195 27.11 6.67 -11.24
N PRO A 196 27.08 7.90 -11.78
CA PRO A 196 25.83 8.55 -12.14
C PRO A 196 25.17 7.83 -13.34
N ARG A 197 23.85 7.63 -13.25
CA ARG A 197 23.03 6.98 -14.29
C ARG A 197 22.06 7.93 -14.93
N TYR A 198 21.47 8.83 -14.14
CA TYR A 198 20.53 9.80 -14.64
C TYR A 198 20.77 11.17 -14.02
N LEU A 199 20.61 12.21 -14.83
CA LEU A 199 20.49 13.59 -14.40
C LEU A 199 19.03 14.03 -14.53
N VAL A 200 18.40 14.32 -13.40
CA VAL A 200 17.01 14.78 -13.33
C VAL A 200 17.02 16.28 -13.09
N LYS A 201 16.57 17.05 -14.08
CA LYS A 201 16.32 18.49 -13.94
C LYS A 201 14.91 18.69 -13.42
N PHE A 202 14.75 19.48 -12.38
CA PHE A 202 13.43 19.77 -11.79
C PHE A 202 13.33 21.22 -11.33
N ILE A 203 12.11 21.72 -11.17
CA ILE A 203 11.84 22.98 -10.50
C ILE A 203 11.27 22.66 -9.11
N SER A 204 11.79 23.35 -8.10
CA SER A 204 11.28 23.27 -6.74
C SER A 204 10.27 24.39 -6.53
N GLY A 205 9.00 24.04 -6.35
CA GLY A 205 8.02 25.00 -5.84
C GLY A 205 8.20 25.12 -4.33
N GLU A 206 8.42 26.34 -3.81
CA GLU A 206 8.25 26.58 -2.38
C GLU A 206 6.78 26.37 -2.04
N MET A 207 6.51 25.52 -1.05
CA MET A 207 5.20 25.46 -0.45
C MET A 207 5.02 26.77 0.33
N SER A 208 4.38 27.77 -0.27
CA SER A 208 3.81 28.83 0.56
C SER A 208 2.88 28.12 1.55
N ALA A 209 3.17 28.27 2.84
CA ALA A 209 2.57 27.52 3.95
C ALA A 209 1.04 27.70 4.10
N MET A 210 0.37 28.35 3.13
CA MET A 210 -1.07 28.58 3.07
C MET A 210 -1.86 27.50 2.29
N VAL A 211 -1.27 26.75 1.37
CA VAL A 211 -2.07 25.91 0.43
C VAL A 211 -2.41 24.51 0.97
N HIS A 212 -1.67 24.01 1.97
CA HIS A 212 -1.91 22.66 2.50
C HIS A 212 -3.20 22.51 3.32
N LYS A 213 -3.67 23.58 3.96
CA LYS A 213 -4.92 23.53 4.77
C LYS A 213 -6.16 23.60 3.88
N GLU A 214 -6.17 24.46 2.86
CA GLU A 214 -7.31 24.61 1.97
C GLU A 214 -7.46 23.42 1.00
N VAL A 215 -6.36 22.93 0.40
CA VAL A 215 -6.46 21.84 -0.59
C VAL A 215 -6.74 20.50 0.08
N GLN A 216 -6.21 20.22 1.29
CA GLN A 216 -6.63 19.02 2.04
C GLN A 216 -8.08 19.11 2.52
N CYS A 217 -8.54 20.28 2.97
CA CYS A 217 -9.95 20.46 3.33
C CYS A 217 -10.85 20.26 2.11
N ASP A 218 -10.52 20.84 0.96
CA ASP A 218 -11.36 20.79 -0.24
C ASP A 218 -11.38 19.38 -0.88
N LEU A 219 -10.24 18.67 -0.92
CA LEU A 219 -10.19 17.26 -1.32
C LEU A 219 -10.95 16.36 -0.34
N ARG A 220 -10.83 16.59 0.97
CA ARG A 220 -11.54 15.80 1.98
C ARG A 220 -13.04 16.07 1.94
N ILE A 221 -13.47 17.30 1.69
CA ILE A 221 -14.88 17.68 1.50
C ILE A 221 -15.41 17.02 0.22
N LYS A 222 -14.71 17.14 -0.91
CA LYS A 222 -15.10 16.52 -2.19
C LYS A 222 -15.16 15.00 -2.10
N LEU A 223 -14.19 14.37 -1.44
CA LEU A 223 -14.17 12.92 -1.24
C LEU A 223 -15.30 12.47 -0.31
N ASN A 224 -15.58 13.21 0.77
CA ASN A 224 -16.71 12.93 1.66
C ASN A 224 -18.07 13.13 0.95
N MET A 225 -18.21 14.15 0.11
CA MET A 225 -19.40 14.36 -0.71
C MET A 225 -19.60 13.24 -1.73
N ALA A 226 -18.53 12.80 -2.39
CA ALA A 226 -18.55 11.67 -3.32
C ALA A 226 -18.90 10.35 -2.62
N HIS A 227 -18.29 10.07 -1.46
CA HIS A 227 -18.63 8.92 -0.62
C HIS A 227 -20.09 8.94 -0.19
N LYS A 228 -20.60 10.09 0.27
CA LYS A 228 -22.01 10.22 0.70
C LYS A 228 -22.97 10.02 -0.48
N LYS A 229 -22.61 10.49 -1.67
CA LYS A 229 -23.40 10.28 -2.90
C LYS A 229 -23.42 8.81 -3.33
N VAL A 230 -22.27 8.12 -3.28
CA VAL A 230 -22.18 6.68 -3.57
C VAL A 230 -22.96 5.87 -2.54
N GLN A 231 -22.85 6.23 -1.25
CA GLN A 231 -23.57 5.57 -0.17
C GLN A 231 -25.09 5.73 -0.31
N CYS A 232 -25.60 6.94 -0.61
CA CYS A 232 -27.03 7.15 -0.87
C CYS A 232 -27.51 6.38 -2.11
N ASN A 233 -26.74 6.37 -3.21
CA ASN A 233 -27.13 5.62 -4.41
C ASN A 233 -27.17 4.11 -4.16
N LEU A 234 -26.22 3.58 -3.39
CA LEU A 234 -26.23 2.18 -2.97
C LEU A 234 -27.45 1.88 -2.09
N GLU A 235 -27.75 2.73 -1.10
CA GLU A 235 -28.87 2.55 -0.18
C GLU A 235 -30.23 2.60 -0.90
N ILE A 236 -30.39 3.51 -1.87
CA ILE A 236 -31.57 3.59 -2.74
C ILE A 236 -31.68 2.29 -3.58
N ASN A 237 -30.62 1.90 -4.28
CA ASN A 237 -30.63 0.70 -5.12
C ASN A 237 -30.91 -0.58 -4.32
N PHE A 238 -30.37 -0.71 -3.11
CA PHE A 238 -30.64 -1.84 -2.22
C PHE A 238 -32.08 -1.86 -1.74
N LYS A 239 -32.68 -0.71 -1.46
CA LYS A 239 -34.09 -0.61 -1.07
C LYS A 239 -35.01 -1.03 -2.22
N THR A 240 -34.75 -0.53 -3.44
CA THR A 240 -35.52 -0.90 -4.64
C THR A 240 -35.35 -2.39 -4.97
N LEU A 241 -34.13 -2.92 -4.84
CA LEU A 241 -33.86 -4.35 -5.03
C LEU A 241 -34.60 -5.19 -3.97
N ALA A 242 -34.58 -4.79 -2.70
CA ALA A 242 -35.29 -5.50 -1.64
C ALA A 242 -36.81 -5.53 -1.88
N GLU A 243 -37.39 -4.40 -2.31
CA GLU A 243 -38.83 -4.29 -2.64
C GLU A 243 -39.21 -5.17 -3.84
N HIS A 244 -38.42 -5.18 -4.91
CA HIS A 244 -38.62 -6.07 -6.06
C HIS A 244 -38.44 -7.55 -5.70
N THR A 245 -37.45 -7.87 -4.87
CA THR A 245 -37.19 -9.25 -4.45
C THR A 245 -38.32 -9.77 -3.54
N GLN A 246 -38.85 -8.94 -2.64
CA GLN A 246 -40.03 -9.27 -1.85
C GLN A 246 -41.27 -9.48 -2.72
N ALA A 247 -41.51 -8.61 -3.70
CA ALA A 247 -42.66 -8.74 -4.62
C ALA A 247 -42.58 -10.03 -5.46
N LEU A 248 -41.40 -10.36 -5.99
CA LEU A 248 -41.18 -11.57 -6.78
C LEU A 248 -41.27 -12.84 -5.94
N ALA A 249 -40.73 -12.82 -4.71
CA ALA A 249 -40.85 -13.93 -3.76
C ALA A 249 -42.32 -14.19 -3.40
N LYS A 250 -43.09 -13.13 -3.10
CA LYS A 250 -44.52 -13.25 -2.80
C LYS A 250 -45.31 -13.88 -3.95
N SER A 251 -45.08 -13.40 -5.18
CA SER A 251 -45.72 -13.93 -6.40
C SER A 251 -45.40 -15.41 -6.65
N LYS A 252 -44.13 -15.81 -6.54
CA LYS A 252 -43.72 -17.21 -6.77
C LYS A 252 -44.21 -18.15 -5.67
N ILE A 253 -44.20 -17.72 -4.41
CA ILE A 253 -44.67 -18.52 -3.28
C ILE A 253 -46.19 -18.70 -3.35
N GLU A 254 -46.96 -17.69 -3.77
CA GLU A 254 -48.41 -17.81 -4.01
C GLU A 254 -48.71 -18.80 -5.16
N SER A 255 -47.90 -18.78 -6.22
CA SER A 255 -47.98 -19.73 -7.34
C SER A 255 -47.62 -21.18 -6.95
N TRP A 256 -46.63 -21.36 -6.08
CA TRP A 256 -46.21 -22.69 -5.61
C TRP A 256 -47.16 -23.25 -4.55
N SER A 257 -47.64 -22.41 -3.63
CA SER A 257 -48.62 -22.77 -2.60
C SER A 257 -49.93 -23.28 -3.21
N SER A 258 -50.41 -22.63 -4.28
CA SER A 258 -51.60 -23.06 -5.01
C SER A 258 -51.41 -24.38 -5.77
N LYS A 259 -50.19 -24.68 -6.24
CA LYS A 259 -49.87 -25.93 -6.95
C LYS A 259 -49.57 -27.13 -6.04
N LEU A 260 -48.95 -26.92 -4.88
CA LEU A 260 -48.45 -28.02 -4.03
C LEU A 260 -49.42 -28.46 -2.92
N PHE A 261 -50.29 -27.59 -2.40
CA PHE A 261 -51.00 -27.89 -1.15
C PHE A 261 -52.53 -27.82 -1.20
N GLY A 262 -53.14 -27.31 -2.28
CA GLY A 262 -54.61 -27.32 -2.48
C GLY A 262 -55.47 -26.60 -1.41
N LYS A 263 -54.86 -26.08 -0.32
CA LYS A 263 -55.48 -25.33 0.78
C LYS A 263 -54.54 -24.22 1.27
N LYS A 264 -55.12 -23.10 1.71
CA LYS A 264 -54.40 -21.93 2.23
C LYS A 264 -53.58 -22.30 3.48
N LEU A 265 -52.26 -22.15 3.42
CA LEU A 265 -51.40 -22.15 4.61
C LEU A 265 -51.85 -21.07 5.61
N SER A 266 -51.68 -21.32 6.91
CA SER A 266 -51.88 -20.29 7.94
C SER A 266 -50.86 -19.15 7.76
N LYS A 267 -51.24 -17.91 8.12
CA LYS A 267 -50.35 -16.73 8.01
C LYS A 267 -49.02 -16.95 8.74
N SER A 268 -49.04 -17.69 9.86
CA SER A 268 -47.87 -17.99 10.68
C SER A 268 -46.88 -18.93 9.97
N ALA A 269 -47.37 -19.98 9.32
CA ALA A 269 -46.54 -20.92 8.55
C ALA A 269 -45.93 -20.26 7.31
N PHE A 270 -46.67 -19.35 6.66
CA PHE A 270 -46.18 -18.58 5.52
C PHE A 270 -45.01 -17.65 5.89
N ILE A 271 -45.10 -16.98 7.04
CA ILE A 271 -44.04 -16.11 7.56
C ILE A 271 -42.78 -16.92 7.88
N LEU A 272 -42.92 -18.07 8.53
CA LEU A 272 -41.79 -18.94 8.90
C LEU A 272 -41.04 -19.49 7.68
N ILE A 273 -41.76 -19.97 6.66
CA ILE A 273 -41.14 -20.47 5.41
C ILE A 273 -40.45 -19.34 4.65
N SER A 274 -41.03 -18.14 4.63
CA SER A 274 -40.44 -16.98 3.98
C SER A 274 -39.17 -16.50 4.68
N ILE A 275 -39.14 -16.52 6.03
CA ILE A 275 -37.94 -16.21 6.82
C ILE A 275 -36.86 -17.28 6.60
N ALA A 276 -37.22 -18.57 6.60
CA ALA A 276 -36.28 -19.65 6.35
C ALA A 276 -35.65 -19.57 4.94
N ALA A 277 -36.45 -19.26 3.91
CA ALA A 277 -35.95 -19.05 2.55
C ALA A 277 -35.02 -17.83 2.43
N PHE A 278 -35.33 -16.73 3.12
CA PHE A 278 -34.50 -15.53 3.15
C PHE A 278 -33.14 -15.78 3.84
N CYS A 279 -33.15 -16.53 4.95
CA CYS A 279 -31.94 -16.93 5.67
C CYS A 279 -31.07 -17.92 4.87
N CYS A 280 -31.67 -18.88 4.16
CA CYS A 280 -30.92 -19.93 3.45
C CYS A 280 -30.40 -19.54 2.06
N LEU A 281 -31.05 -18.60 1.35
CA LEU A 281 -30.71 -18.31 -0.05
C LEU A 281 -30.14 -16.89 -0.27
N ILE A 282 -30.66 -15.89 0.43
CA ILE A 282 -30.34 -14.48 0.16
C ILE A 282 -29.18 -13.99 1.03
N TYR A 283 -29.14 -14.41 2.29
CA TYR A 283 -28.06 -14.03 3.22
C TYR A 283 -26.66 -14.49 2.76
N PRO A 284 -26.45 -15.73 2.28
CA PRO A 284 -25.15 -16.16 1.77
C PRO A 284 -24.73 -15.37 0.52
N LEU A 285 -25.67 -15.08 -0.39
CA LEU A 285 -25.40 -14.37 -1.64
C LEU A 285 -25.00 -12.91 -1.40
N LEU A 286 -25.73 -12.21 -0.52
CA LEU A 286 -25.40 -10.84 -0.12
C LEU A 286 -24.06 -10.76 0.61
N LEU A 287 -23.74 -11.78 1.43
CA LEU A 287 -22.46 -11.88 2.11
C LEU A 287 -21.31 -12.17 1.12
N THR A 288 -21.52 -13.02 0.11
CA THR A 288 -20.53 -13.26 -0.96
C THR A 288 -20.25 -11.99 -1.75
N VAL A 289 -21.28 -11.23 -2.14
CA VAL A 289 -21.12 -9.95 -2.84
C VAL A 289 -20.38 -8.92 -1.97
N TYR A 290 -20.69 -8.85 -0.67
CA TYR A 290 -20.01 -7.98 0.28
C TYR A 290 -18.52 -8.38 0.47
N CYS A 291 -18.23 -9.68 0.55
CA CYS A 291 -16.86 -10.20 0.59
C CYS A 291 -16.07 -9.90 -0.70
N CYS A 292 -16.70 -10.01 -1.87
CA CYS A 292 -16.07 -9.63 -3.15
C CYS A 292 -15.75 -8.13 -3.23
N LEU A 293 -16.64 -7.27 -2.70
CA LEU A 293 -16.41 -5.82 -2.64
C LEU A 293 -15.28 -5.45 -1.66
N LEU A 294 -15.11 -6.18 -0.57
CA LEU A 294 -14.03 -5.96 0.41
C LEU A 294 -12.65 -6.43 -0.08
N MET A 295 -12.58 -7.51 -0.88
CA MET A 295 -11.34 -8.00 -1.51
C MET A 295 -10.71 -6.99 -2.48
N LEU A 296 -11.48 -6.00 -2.95
CA LEU A 296 -10.97 -4.89 -3.78
C LEU A 296 -10.29 -3.78 -2.95
N SER A 297 -10.38 -3.82 -1.62
CA SER A 297 -9.70 -2.90 -0.71
C SER A 297 -8.51 -3.60 -0.04
N LYS A 298 -7.30 -3.02 -0.14
CA LYS A 298 -6.02 -3.61 0.32
C LYS A 298 -5.87 -3.64 1.86
N VAL A 299 -6.84 -4.16 2.61
CA VAL A 299 -6.82 -4.28 4.09
C VAL A 299 -7.43 -5.63 4.51
N GLY A 300 -6.84 -6.74 4.03
CA GLY A 300 -7.54 -8.03 3.97
C GLY A 300 -7.39 -9.02 5.13
N ILE A 301 -6.44 -8.87 6.06
CA ILE A 301 -6.05 -10.04 6.90
C ILE A 301 -6.65 -10.03 8.32
N VAL A 302 -6.80 -8.86 8.96
CA VAL A 302 -7.29 -8.79 10.36
C VAL A 302 -8.83 -8.85 10.45
N ILE A 303 -9.53 -8.46 9.39
CA ILE A 303 -11.01 -8.49 9.33
C ILE A 303 -11.52 -9.92 9.10
N LEU A 304 -10.69 -10.80 8.50
CA LEU A 304 -11.08 -12.17 8.15
C LEU A 304 -11.39 -13.04 9.37
N SER A 305 -10.67 -12.89 10.49
CA SER A 305 -10.88 -13.69 11.70
C SER A 305 -12.15 -13.31 12.46
N ALA A 306 -12.46 -12.01 12.54
CA ALA A 306 -13.70 -11.52 13.15
C ALA A 306 -14.93 -11.90 12.31
N LEU A 307 -14.79 -11.94 10.98
CA LEU A 307 -15.86 -12.38 10.08
C LEU A 307 -16.09 -13.89 10.13
N PHE A 308 -15.04 -14.70 10.30
CA PHE A 308 -15.19 -16.15 10.51
C PHE A 308 -16.02 -16.45 11.76
N SER A 309 -15.78 -15.73 12.86
CA SER A 309 -16.60 -15.84 14.08
C SER A 309 -18.06 -15.43 13.86
N CYS A 310 -18.32 -14.43 13.02
CA CYS A 310 -19.68 -14.02 12.65
C CYS A 310 -20.40 -15.08 11.81
N LEU A 311 -19.69 -15.73 10.88
CA LEU A 311 -20.21 -16.82 10.06
C LEU A 311 -20.56 -18.04 10.92
N CYS A 312 -19.70 -18.43 11.87
CA CYS A 312 -19.99 -19.52 12.80
C CYS A 312 -21.22 -19.21 13.67
N PHE A 313 -21.36 -17.97 14.14
CA PHE A 313 -22.51 -17.56 14.95
C PHE A 313 -23.82 -17.57 14.15
N ALA A 314 -23.81 -17.03 12.92
CA ALA A 314 -24.98 -17.04 12.05
C ALA A 314 -25.41 -18.47 11.65
N ALA A 315 -24.45 -19.37 11.40
CA ALA A 315 -24.73 -20.78 11.13
C ALA A 315 -25.41 -21.47 12.32
N VAL A 316 -24.90 -21.25 13.54
CA VAL A 316 -25.51 -21.78 14.78
C VAL A 316 -26.93 -21.25 14.98
N CYS A 317 -27.16 -19.94 14.79
CA CYS A 317 -28.49 -19.37 14.87
C CYS A 317 -29.45 -19.98 13.83
N CYS A 318 -28.97 -20.21 12.60
CA CYS A 318 -29.78 -20.82 11.55
C CYS A 318 -30.15 -22.27 11.89
N THR A 319 -29.21 -23.07 12.42
CA THR A 319 -29.48 -24.44 12.86
C THR A 319 -30.52 -24.46 13.97
N VAL A 320 -30.38 -23.60 14.99
CA VAL A 320 -31.34 -23.52 16.11
C VAL A 320 -32.74 -23.14 15.61
N ILE A 321 -32.85 -22.15 14.72
CA ILE A 321 -34.14 -21.74 14.14
C ILE A 321 -34.76 -22.87 13.31
N CYS A 322 -33.97 -23.58 12.51
CA CYS A 322 -34.45 -24.73 11.73
C CYS A 322 -34.92 -25.87 12.65
N THR A 323 -34.19 -26.18 13.73
CA THR A 323 -34.60 -27.23 14.68
C THR A 323 -35.89 -26.87 15.40
N ILE A 324 -36.07 -25.60 15.79
CA ILE A 324 -37.32 -25.10 16.39
C ILE A 324 -38.46 -25.18 15.39
N ALA A 325 -38.24 -24.81 14.13
CA ALA A 325 -39.26 -24.89 13.08
C ALA A 325 -39.68 -26.35 12.78
N ILE A 326 -38.72 -27.29 12.76
CA ILE A 326 -38.98 -28.72 12.60
C ILE A 326 -39.75 -29.28 13.80
N TRP A 327 -39.41 -28.87 15.03
CA TRP A 327 -40.12 -29.29 16.23
C TRP A 327 -41.58 -28.78 16.24
N ILE A 328 -41.81 -27.51 15.87
CA ILE A 328 -43.15 -26.95 15.71
C ILE A 328 -43.93 -27.71 14.64
N ALA A 329 -43.33 -27.98 13.49
CA ALA A 329 -43.97 -28.75 12.42
C ALA A 329 -44.28 -30.20 12.84
N ALA A 330 -43.42 -30.83 13.65
CA ALA A 330 -43.64 -32.18 14.17
C ALA A 330 -44.77 -32.22 15.21
N VAL A 331 -44.92 -31.17 16.03
CA VAL A 331 -46.05 -31.01 16.97
C VAL A 331 -47.36 -30.76 16.23
N ASP A 332 -47.33 -29.99 15.12
CA ASP A 332 -48.53 -29.68 14.32
C ASP A 332 -48.98 -30.85 13.42
N TYR A 333 -48.07 -31.71 12.95
CA TYR A 333 -48.38 -32.84 12.06
C TYR A 333 -48.42 -34.22 12.76
N GLY A 334 -47.91 -34.33 13.99
CA GLY A 334 -47.84 -35.57 14.76
C GLY A 334 -49.08 -35.85 15.59
N GLY A 335 -50.10 -36.44 14.97
CA GLY A 335 -51.19 -37.11 15.69
C GLY A 335 -50.75 -38.44 16.30
N SER A 336 -50.02 -38.41 17.43
CA SER A 336 -49.83 -39.58 18.30
C SER A 336 -50.33 -39.28 19.72
N SER A 337 -51.08 -40.23 20.28
CA SER A 337 -52.01 -40.12 21.40
C SER A 337 -51.37 -39.99 22.79
N GLN A 338 -50.22 -39.33 22.94
CA GLN A 338 -49.60 -39.09 24.25
C GLN A 338 -49.37 -37.62 24.66
N PHE A 339 -49.67 -36.65 23.80
CA PHE A 339 -49.46 -35.22 24.11
C PHE A 339 -50.73 -34.36 24.11
N GLN A 340 -51.90 -34.95 24.40
CA GLN A 340 -53.18 -34.22 24.37
C GLN A 340 -53.53 -33.41 25.63
N ASN A 341 -52.69 -33.37 26.66
CA ASN A 341 -52.91 -32.49 27.79
C ASN A 341 -51.79 -31.46 27.89
N THR A 342 -52.01 -30.27 27.30
CA THR A 342 -51.59 -28.96 27.83
C THR A 342 -51.96 -27.85 26.83
N ALA A 343 -53.17 -27.30 26.96
CA ALA A 343 -53.56 -26.02 26.36
C ALA A 343 -52.72 -24.82 26.87
N SER A 344 -51.77 -25.06 27.78
CA SER A 344 -50.77 -24.09 28.24
C SER A 344 -49.51 -23.99 27.34
N CYS A 345 -49.27 -24.91 26.39
CA CYS A 345 -48.06 -24.88 25.57
C CYS A 345 -48.11 -23.85 24.42
N ALA A 346 -49.29 -23.55 23.86
CA ALA A 346 -49.43 -22.63 22.73
C ALA A 346 -49.24 -21.15 23.10
N SER A 347 -49.56 -20.76 24.34
CA SER A 347 -49.31 -19.39 24.84
C SER A 347 -47.86 -19.19 25.30
N VAL A 348 -47.23 -20.25 25.82
CA VAL A 348 -45.79 -20.27 26.16
C VAL A 348 -44.94 -20.15 24.89
N SER A 349 -45.36 -20.73 23.76
CA SER A 349 -44.61 -20.64 22.50
C SER A 349 -44.59 -19.24 21.89
N GLU A 350 -45.71 -18.51 21.88
CA GLU A 350 -45.76 -17.15 21.33
C GLU A 350 -44.95 -16.15 22.19
N TYR A 351 -45.03 -16.28 23.52
CA TYR A 351 -44.27 -15.44 24.44
C TYR A 351 -42.77 -15.75 24.37
N THR A 352 -42.39 -17.03 24.35
CA THR A 352 -40.99 -17.44 24.20
C THR A 352 -40.40 -17.00 22.85
N ILE A 353 -41.16 -17.04 21.75
CA ILE A 353 -40.72 -16.54 20.44
C ILE A 353 -40.51 -15.02 20.47
N LYS A 354 -41.43 -14.26 21.09
CA LYS A 354 -41.28 -12.80 21.23
C LYS A 354 -40.07 -12.43 22.11
N VAL A 355 -39.85 -13.17 23.20
CA VAL A 355 -38.70 -12.97 24.09
C VAL A 355 -37.39 -13.30 23.36
N LEU A 356 -37.32 -14.42 22.63
CA LEU A 356 -36.14 -14.79 21.84
C LEU A 356 -35.85 -13.78 20.72
N PHE A 357 -36.87 -13.25 20.04
CA PHE A 357 -36.71 -12.21 19.03
C PHE A 357 -36.15 -10.91 19.62
N VAL A 358 -36.66 -10.48 20.78
CA VAL A 358 -36.15 -9.29 21.48
C VAL A 358 -34.69 -9.49 21.93
N ILE A 359 -34.35 -10.67 22.46
CA ILE A 359 -32.98 -11.02 22.85
C ILE A 359 -32.04 -11.01 21.64
N LEU A 360 -32.45 -11.60 20.50
CA LEU A 360 -31.68 -11.60 19.26
C LEU A 360 -31.46 -10.19 18.71
N VAL A 361 -32.48 -9.33 18.72
CA VAL A 361 -32.37 -7.92 18.29
C VAL A 361 -31.44 -7.13 19.23
N PHE A 362 -31.49 -7.41 20.54
CA PHE A 362 -30.62 -6.74 21.52
C PHE A 362 -29.15 -7.16 21.37
N ILE A 363 -28.89 -8.46 21.21
CA ILE A 363 -27.55 -9.01 20.94
C ILE A 363 -26.99 -8.44 19.63
N PHE A 364 -27.81 -8.39 18.56
CA PHE A 364 -27.42 -7.82 17.28
C PHE A 364 -27.07 -6.33 17.39
N ARG A 365 -27.88 -5.54 18.10
CA ARG A 365 -27.61 -4.11 18.34
C ARG A 365 -26.35 -3.87 19.17
N SER A 366 -26.11 -4.69 20.19
CA SER A 366 -24.89 -4.64 21.02
C SER A 366 -23.64 -4.98 20.19
N PHE A 367 -23.75 -6.01 19.35
CA PHE A 367 -22.71 -6.42 18.43
C PHE A 367 -22.36 -5.34 17.39
N CYS A 368 -23.37 -4.71 16.75
CA CYS A 368 -23.16 -3.61 15.82
C CYS A 368 -22.46 -2.40 16.48
N ARG A 369 -22.77 -2.13 17.77
CA ARG A 369 -22.12 -1.04 18.53
C ARG A 369 -20.64 -1.35 18.78
N HIS A 370 -20.33 -2.58 19.20
CA HIS A 370 -18.96 -3.03 19.42
C HIS A 370 -18.13 -3.04 18.13
N LEU A 371 -18.74 -3.42 17.00
CA LEU A 371 -18.10 -3.37 15.68
C LEU A 371 -17.79 -1.93 15.27
N LYS A 372 -18.72 -1.00 15.51
CA LYS A 372 -18.55 0.43 15.22
C LYS A 372 -17.39 1.03 16.03
N GLU A 373 -17.29 0.70 17.32
CA GLU A 373 -16.19 1.18 18.19
C GLU A 373 -14.82 0.64 17.74
N LYS A 374 -14.71 -0.66 17.42
CA LYS A 374 -13.45 -1.25 16.95
C LYS A 374 -13.02 -0.77 15.56
N ILE A 375 -13.96 -0.50 14.67
CA ILE A 375 -13.66 0.08 13.35
C ILE A 375 -13.18 1.53 13.49
N VAL A 376 -13.79 2.33 14.37
CA VAL A 376 -13.40 3.73 14.59
C VAL A 376 -12.03 3.84 15.27
N VAL A 377 -11.72 3.01 16.26
CA VAL A 377 -10.43 3.08 16.98
C VAL A 377 -9.24 2.68 16.09
N ASN A 378 -9.40 1.67 15.22
CA ASN A 378 -8.31 1.18 14.36
C ASN A 378 -8.06 2.04 13.10
N PHE A 379 -9.02 2.87 12.68
CA PHE A 379 -8.86 3.71 11.48
C PHE A 379 -8.26 5.09 11.76
N PHE A 380 -8.28 5.55 13.01
CA PHE A 380 -7.74 6.85 13.43
C PHE A 380 -6.32 6.79 14.02
N HIS A 381 -5.77 5.60 14.28
CA HIS A 381 -4.41 5.40 14.83
C HIS A 381 -3.44 4.69 13.87
N GLY A 382 -3.78 4.58 12.58
CA GLY A 382 -2.96 3.93 11.55
C GLY A 382 -2.19 4.90 10.68
#